data_AF-A0A319BFC6-F1
#
_entry.id   AF-A0A319BFC6-F1
#
_cell.length_a   1.000
_cell.length_b   1.000
_cell.length_c   1.000
_cell.angle_alpha   90.00
_cell.angle_beta   90.00
_cell.angle_gamma   90.00
#
_symmetry.space_group_name_H-M   'P 1'
#
loop_
_entity.id
_entity.type
_entity.pdbx_description
1 polymer ?
#
loop_
_entity_poly.entity_id
_entity_poly.type
_entity_poly.pdbx_seq_one_letter_code
_entity_poly.pdbx_strand_id
1 'polypeptide(L)'
;MDSPAIPAPLDPKEQPILERLLRTRDALILLKQDKSSYIKSRDVLPLYEEVVAEVEKLNAARKEQDRRRAHNRLDYVLDDCFQLISLLFLTVGRNNEAPAVYSLATTVQRLLDHLEEAGFYSSKDLISITKTLANMNDTLERCRQAYSPALITLLESRLEKCQLLLEKLQSGLAKLGPELAATHETLVSILRSTSAVNTRSKFSSSEVTALRTQLKKIEEGMKDGQFVDAEGVPLSGAQEDVKLLMERCWLWTEIVLERQGKIDERFKEQYDKLIEIRNQLDRLAVTQAWSLRETDLFGYQRKLDRIDEARVNGNFVDAEGNTADIHAQRTLLYLIRRSYGYIYALLISSEPVSEALLPVYNQLQTLRKCLLEVQESGGVSNSRELYPYSMKLNSIDNMRVDGKFYVGTDIPEGQGSVNALLAECYDIVWELRAAVDEDERTA
;
A
#
# COMPACT_ATOMS: atom_id res chain seq x y z
N MET A 1 -13.16 -13.82 18.55
CA MET A 1 -13.83 -12.54 18.89
C MET A 1 -14.56 -12.07 17.65
N ASP A 2 -15.88 -12.22 17.62
CA ASP A 2 -16.71 -11.71 16.54
C ASP A 2 -16.67 -10.18 16.55
N SER A 3 -16.52 -9.54 15.38
CA SER A 3 -16.69 -8.09 15.28
C SER A 3 -18.01 -7.70 15.94
N PRO A 4 -18.07 -6.57 16.67
CA PRO A 4 -19.32 -6.11 17.27
C PRO A 4 -20.42 -6.13 16.20
N ALA A 5 -21.59 -6.66 16.55
CA ALA A 5 -22.70 -6.78 15.62
C ALA A 5 -23.10 -5.38 15.12
N ILE A 6 -22.60 -5.01 13.93
CA ILE A 6 -22.88 -3.71 13.34
C ILE A 6 -24.39 -3.66 13.09
N PRO A 7 -25.11 -2.66 13.63
CA PRO A 7 -26.56 -2.61 13.55
C PRO A 7 -27.02 -2.52 12.10
N ALA A 8 -28.12 -3.21 11.80
CA ALA A 8 -28.80 -3.08 10.52
C ALA A 8 -29.28 -1.63 10.31
N PRO A 9 -29.42 -1.18 9.04
CA PRO A 9 -29.96 0.14 8.76
C PRO A 9 -31.37 0.27 9.35
N LEU A 10 -31.58 1.36 10.09
CA LEU A 10 -32.87 1.66 10.73
C LEU A 10 -33.91 2.19 9.73
N ASP A 11 -33.47 2.78 8.62
CA ASP A 11 -34.35 3.27 7.57
C ASP A 11 -34.88 2.10 6.73
N PRO A 12 -36.21 1.88 6.64
CA PRO A 12 -36.79 0.82 5.81
C PRO A 12 -36.41 0.93 4.32
N LYS A 13 -36.09 2.13 3.82
CA LYS A 13 -35.63 2.32 2.44
C LYS A 13 -34.22 1.79 2.19
N GLU A 14 -33.39 1.69 3.23
CA GLU A 14 -32.02 1.18 3.15
C GLU A 14 -31.95 -0.35 3.22
N GLN A 15 -32.96 -1.03 3.78
CA GLN A 15 -33.00 -2.50 3.85
C GLN A 15 -32.92 -3.20 2.48
N PRO A 16 -33.74 -2.85 1.46
CA PRO A 16 -33.65 -3.49 0.15
C PRO A 16 -32.31 -3.20 -0.56
N ILE A 17 -31.69 -2.05 -0.28
CA ILE A 17 -30.37 -1.68 -0.80
C ILE A 17 -29.31 -2.60 -0.19
N LEU A 18 -29.33 -2.77 1.15
CA LEU A 18 -28.44 -3.68 1.86
C LEU A 18 -28.54 -5.11 1.32
N GLU A 19 -29.76 -5.63 1.12
CA GLU A 19 -29.95 -6.99 0.59
C GLU A 19 -29.34 -7.19 -0.80
N ARG A 20 -29.45 -6.19 -1.67
CA ARG A 20 -28.85 -6.23 -3.00
C ARG A 20 -27.33 -6.16 -2.93
N LEU A 21 -26.79 -5.22 -2.16
CA LEU A 21 -25.34 -5.09 -1.95
C LEU A 21 -24.73 -6.37 -1.36
N LEU A 22 -25.43 -7.05 -0.44
CA LEU A 22 -24.97 -8.35 0.09
C LEU A 22 -24.84 -9.40 -1.02
N ARG A 23 -25.83 -9.50 -1.91
CA ARG A 23 -25.78 -10.46 -3.04
C ARG A 23 -24.64 -10.11 -4.01
N THR A 24 -24.50 -8.84 -4.37
CA THR A 24 -23.43 -8.39 -5.27
C THR A 24 -22.06 -8.60 -4.63
N ARG A 25 -21.89 -8.35 -3.32
CA ARG A 25 -20.66 -8.66 -2.58
C ARG A 25 -20.34 -10.15 -2.63
N ASP A 26 -21.32 -11.02 -2.40
CA ASP A 26 -21.09 -12.46 -2.41
C ASP A 26 -20.70 -12.94 -3.82
N ALA A 27 -21.27 -12.36 -4.88
CA ALA A 27 -20.84 -12.60 -6.27
C ALA A 27 -19.40 -12.11 -6.55
N LEU A 28 -19.02 -10.93 -6.06
CA LEU A 28 -17.64 -10.41 -6.15
C LEU A 28 -16.64 -11.33 -5.43
N ILE A 29 -17.02 -11.87 -4.26
CA ILE A 29 -16.20 -12.84 -3.50
C ILE A 29 -16.04 -14.14 -4.28
N LEU A 30 -17.11 -14.65 -4.90
CA LEU A 30 -17.05 -15.85 -5.74
C LEU A 30 -16.09 -15.65 -6.93
N LEU A 31 -16.17 -14.49 -7.60
CA LEU A 31 -15.28 -14.16 -8.71
C LEU A 31 -13.81 -14.09 -8.26
N LYS A 32 -13.54 -13.50 -7.08
CA LYS A 32 -12.21 -13.52 -6.46
C LYS A 32 -11.70 -14.95 -6.20
N GLN A 33 -12.57 -15.84 -5.73
CA GLN A 33 -12.21 -17.21 -5.33
C GLN A 33 -11.98 -18.14 -6.52
N ASP A 34 -12.53 -17.83 -7.69
CA ASP A 34 -12.31 -18.63 -8.89
C ASP A 34 -10.86 -18.48 -9.40
N LYS A 35 -10.06 -19.52 -9.17
CA LYS A 35 -8.67 -19.64 -9.67
C LYS A 35 -8.58 -20.57 -10.89
N SER A 36 -9.70 -21.03 -11.44
CA SER A 36 -9.70 -21.93 -12.60
C SER A 36 -9.41 -21.23 -13.93
N SER A 37 -9.64 -19.92 -13.99
CA SER A 37 -9.38 -19.09 -15.15
C SER A 37 -9.00 -17.65 -14.75
N TYR A 38 -8.54 -16.88 -15.73
CA TYR A 38 -8.26 -15.45 -15.56
C TYR A 38 -9.57 -14.66 -15.49
N ILE A 39 -9.61 -13.67 -14.60
CA ILE A 39 -10.77 -12.79 -14.48
C ILE A 39 -10.81 -11.84 -15.67
N LYS A 40 -12.00 -11.62 -16.25
CA LYS A 40 -12.19 -10.74 -17.41
C LYS A 40 -13.00 -9.51 -17.04
N SER A 41 -12.76 -8.39 -17.73
CA SER A 41 -13.50 -7.13 -17.54
C SER A 41 -15.02 -7.32 -17.64
N ARG A 42 -15.48 -8.18 -18.57
CA ARG A 42 -16.92 -8.47 -18.78
C ARG A 42 -17.61 -9.15 -17.60
N ASP A 43 -16.85 -9.81 -16.73
CA ASP A 43 -17.39 -10.49 -15.53
C ASP A 43 -17.47 -9.52 -14.33
N VAL A 44 -16.63 -8.47 -14.33
CA VAL A 44 -16.54 -7.48 -13.25
C VAL A 44 -17.51 -6.32 -13.48
N LEU A 45 -17.61 -5.84 -14.72
CA LEU A 45 -18.37 -4.63 -15.07
C LEU A 45 -19.86 -4.66 -14.66
N PRO A 46 -20.61 -5.77 -14.88
CA PRO A 46 -22.02 -5.82 -14.46
C PRO A 46 -22.20 -5.66 -12.95
N LEU A 47 -21.32 -6.29 -12.15
CA LEU A 47 -21.36 -6.19 -10.69
C LEU A 47 -21.03 -4.76 -10.22
N TYR A 48 -20.11 -4.09 -10.92
CA TYR A 48 -19.83 -2.68 -10.68
C TYR A 48 -21.06 -1.79 -10.96
N GLU A 49 -21.72 -1.97 -12.09
CA GLU A 49 -22.93 -1.22 -12.46
C GLU A 49 -24.07 -1.42 -11.44
N GLU A 50 -24.24 -2.64 -10.94
CA GLU A 50 -25.19 -2.93 -9.86
C GLU A 50 -24.89 -2.10 -8.59
N VAL A 51 -23.63 -2.08 -8.14
CA VAL A 51 -23.24 -1.30 -6.95
C VAL A 51 -23.49 0.19 -7.15
N VAL A 52 -23.15 0.74 -8.32
CA VAL A 52 -23.40 2.16 -8.63
C VAL A 52 -24.89 2.49 -8.61
N ALA A 53 -25.74 1.63 -9.18
CA ALA A 53 -27.19 1.82 -9.15
C ALA A 53 -27.74 1.81 -7.70
N GLU A 54 -27.18 0.99 -6.82
CA GLU A 54 -27.54 0.98 -5.40
C GLU A 54 -27.02 2.23 -4.65
N VAL A 55 -25.86 2.77 -5.02
CA VAL A 55 -25.35 4.05 -4.48
C VAL A 55 -26.27 5.21 -4.84
N GLU A 56 -26.78 5.28 -6.07
CA GLU A 56 -27.72 6.33 -6.48
C GLU A 56 -29.01 6.28 -5.66
N LYS A 57 -29.55 5.09 -5.41
CA LYS A 57 -30.72 4.88 -4.53
C LYS A 57 -30.42 5.26 -3.09
N LEU A 58 -29.23 4.91 -2.59
CA LEU A 58 -28.81 5.24 -1.25
C LEU A 58 -28.70 6.77 -1.06
N ASN A 59 -28.09 7.45 -2.03
CA ASN A 59 -27.98 8.90 -2.03
C ASN A 59 -29.36 9.57 -2.07
N ALA A 60 -30.30 9.02 -2.86
CA ALA A 60 -31.68 9.51 -2.88
C ALA A 60 -32.41 9.28 -1.54
N ALA A 61 -32.21 8.12 -0.89
CA ALA A 61 -32.80 7.81 0.41
C ALA A 61 -32.24 8.72 1.53
N ARG A 62 -30.96 9.09 1.43
CA ARG A 62 -30.25 9.90 2.43
C ARG A 62 -30.24 11.41 2.15
N LYS A 63 -30.85 11.88 1.05
CA LYS A 63 -30.78 13.27 0.58
C LYS A 63 -31.16 14.34 1.62
N GLU A 64 -32.10 14.01 2.50
CA GLU A 64 -32.64 14.91 3.54
C GLU A 64 -32.20 14.53 4.96
N GLN A 65 -31.29 13.56 5.09
CA GLN A 65 -30.85 13.02 6.37
C GLN A 65 -29.56 13.69 6.85
N ASP A 66 -29.38 13.75 8.17
CA ASP A 66 -28.18 14.33 8.78
C ASP A 66 -26.92 13.55 8.36
N ARG A 67 -25.93 14.28 7.83
CA ARG A 67 -24.63 13.74 7.38
C ARG A 67 -23.81 13.17 8.54
N ARG A 68 -24.19 13.41 9.79
CA ARG A 68 -23.50 12.94 11.01
C ARG A 68 -23.97 11.57 11.51
N ARG A 69 -24.73 10.80 10.72
CA ARG A 69 -25.14 9.44 11.12
C ARG A 69 -23.93 8.54 11.33
N ALA A 70 -23.98 7.77 12.41
CA ALA A 70 -23.04 6.67 12.63
C ALA A 70 -23.17 5.65 11.50
N HIS A 71 -22.04 5.11 11.05
CA HIS A 71 -22.02 4.06 10.03
C HIS A 71 -22.80 2.84 10.50
N ASN A 72 -23.63 2.31 9.60
CA ASN A 72 -24.42 1.11 9.84
C ASN A 72 -23.94 -0.02 8.93
N ARG A 73 -24.55 -1.21 9.05
CA ARG A 73 -24.13 -2.40 8.30
C ARG A 73 -24.11 -2.20 6.78
N LEU A 74 -24.99 -1.35 6.23
CA LEU A 74 -25.01 -1.03 4.81
C LEU A 74 -23.71 -0.35 4.39
N ASP A 75 -23.22 0.62 5.16
CA ASP A 75 -21.99 1.34 4.84
C ASP A 75 -20.77 0.41 4.78
N TYR A 76 -20.67 -0.53 5.70
CA TYR A 76 -19.61 -1.54 5.71
C TYR A 76 -19.70 -2.51 4.54
N VAL A 77 -20.92 -2.93 4.16
CA VAL A 77 -21.10 -3.82 2.98
C VAL A 77 -20.80 -3.06 1.69
N LEU A 78 -21.19 -1.78 1.60
CA LEU A 78 -20.85 -0.93 0.47
C LEU A 78 -19.34 -0.72 0.35
N ASP A 79 -18.66 -0.51 1.48
CA ASP A 79 -17.20 -0.43 1.51
C ASP A 79 -16.55 -1.74 1.03
N ASP A 80 -17.01 -2.90 1.52
CA ASP A 80 -16.56 -4.21 1.06
C ASP A 80 -16.73 -4.38 -0.46
N CYS A 81 -17.89 -3.99 -1.01
CA CYS A 81 -18.16 -4.01 -2.45
C CYS A 81 -17.16 -3.17 -3.23
N PHE A 82 -16.92 -1.93 -2.82
CA PHE A 82 -16.00 -1.04 -3.52
C PHE A 82 -14.53 -1.45 -3.37
N GLN A 83 -14.11 -1.99 -2.22
CA GLN A 83 -12.78 -2.57 -2.06
C GLN A 83 -12.58 -3.74 -3.03
N LEU A 84 -13.55 -4.67 -3.11
CA LEU A 84 -13.51 -5.81 -4.03
C LEU A 84 -13.49 -5.37 -5.49
N ILE A 85 -14.38 -4.45 -5.88
CA ILE A 85 -14.44 -3.89 -7.24
C ILE A 85 -13.11 -3.24 -7.59
N SER A 86 -12.55 -2.42 -6.71
CA SER A 86 -11.27 -1.75 -6.94
C SER A 86 -10.15 -2.75 -7.20
N LEU A 87 -10.02 -3.78 -6.36
CA LEU A 87 -9.01 -4.81 -6.56
C LEU A 87 -9.25 -5.65 -7.81
N LEU A 88 -10.51 -5.91 -8.18
CA LEU A 88 -10.85 -6.60 -9.43
C LEU A 88 -10.49 -5.76 -10.64
N PHE A 89 -10.72 -4.44 -10.60
CA PHE A 89 -10.29 -3.50 -11.65
C PHE A 89 -8.77 -3.52 -11.84
N LEU A 90 -8.00 -3.58 -10.74
CA LEU A 90 -6.55 -3.76 -10.81
C LEU A 90 -6.18 -5.11 -11.47
N THR A 91 -6.80 -6.20 -11.04
CA THR A 91 -6.54 -7.55 -11.58
C THR A 91 -6.86 -7.69 -13.08
N VAL A 92 -7.90 -7.01 -13.55
CA VAL A 92 -8.23 -6.99 -14.98
C VAL A 92 -7.45 -5.92 -15.75
N GLY A 93 -6.46 -5.24 -15.15
CA GLY A 93 -5.58 -4.29 -15.82
C GLY A 93 -6.17 -2.90 -16.08
N ARG A 94 -7.27 -2.53 -15.40
CA ARG A 94 -7.98 -1.26 -15.54
C ARG A 94 -7.60 -0.27 -14.43
N ASN A 95 -6.30 -0.19 -14.12
CA ASN A 95 -5.77 0.56 -12.97
C ASN A 95 -5.95 2.07 -13.09
N ASN A 96 -6.09 2.57 -14.33
CA ASN A 96 -6.23 4.00 -14.64
C ASN A 96 -7.68 4.47 -14.65
N GLU A 97 -8.58 3.76 -13.98
CA GLU A 97 -10.01 4.07 -13.95
C GLU A 97 -10.51 4.41 -12.55
N ALA A 98 -11.57 5.21 -12.46
CA ALA A 98 -12.06 5.70 -11.17
C ALA A 98 -12.33 4.59 -10.13
N PRO A 99 -12.98 3.44 -10.45
CA PRO A 99 -13.20 2.38 -9.46
C PRO A 99 -11.90 1.79 -8.90
N ALA A 100 -10.83 1.74 -9.67
CA ALA A 100 -9.55 1.18 -9.25
C ALA A 100 -8.89 1.95 -8.10
N VAL A 101 -9.22 3.23 -7.94
CA VAL A 101 -8.65 4.15 -6.93
C VAL A 101 -9.07 3.78 -5.49
N TYR A 102 -10.23 3.14 -5.30
CA TYR A 102 -10.88 3.06 -3.99
C TYR A 102 -10.07 2.31 -2.91
N SER A 103 -9.51 1.14 -3.23
CA SER A 103 -8.74 0.32 -2.29
C SER A 103 -7.45 1.03 -1.85
N LEU A 104 -6.79 1.70 -2.80
CA LEU A 104 -5.60 2.50 -2.52
C LEU A 104 -5.93 3.73 -1.66
N ALA A 105 -7.01 4.44 -1.96
CA ALA A 105 -7.47 5.59 -1.16
C ALA A 105 -7.78 5.18 0.30
N THR A 106 -8.47 4.05 0.49
CA THR A 106 -8.78 3.52 1.83
C THR A 106 -7.52 3.12 2.59
N THR A 107 -6.57 2.48 1.91
CA THR A 107 -5.28 2.11 2.51
C THR A 107 -4.46 3.35 2.88
N VAL A 108 -4.43 4.37 2.03
CA VAL A 108 -3.77 5.66 2.31
C VAL A 108 -4.39 6.35 3.51
N GLN A 109 -5.72 6.38 3.61
CA GLN A 109 -6.42 6.95 4.75
C GLN A 109 -5.96 6.28 6.06
N ARG A 110 -5.99 4.93 6.11
CA ARG A 110 -5.56 4.17 7.29
C ARG A 110 -4.10 4.42 7.65
N LEU A 111 -3.21 4.53 6.64
CA LEU A 111 -1.81 4.88 6.89
C LEU A 111 -1.68 6.27 7.52
N LEU A 112 -2.37 7.28 6.97
CA LEU A 112 -2.34 8.64 7.51
C LEU A 112 -2.89 8.70 8.94
N ASP A 113 -4.02 8.05 9.21
CA ASP A 113 -4.61 7.93 10.55
C ASP A 113 -3.60 7.30 11.53
N HIS A 114 -2.89 6.26 11.12
CA HIS A 114 -1.87 5.62 11.95
C HIS A 114 -0.60 6.47 12.15
N LEU A 115 -0.18 7.27 11.17
CA LEU A 115 0.94 8.19 11.33
C LEU A 115 0.58 9.30 12.33
N GLU A 116 -0.64 9.83 12.22
CA GLU A 116 -1.19 10.79 13.17
C GLU A 116 -1.25 10.21 14.59
N GLU A 117 -1.85 9.03 14.74
CA GLU A 117 -1.96 8.34 16.03
C GLU A 117 -0.59 8.01 16.65
N ALA A 118 0.38 7.59 15.83
CA ALA A 118 1.72 7.28 16.31
C ALA A 118 2.42 8.53 16.88
N GLY A 119 2.21 9.68 16.24
CA GLY A 119 2.91 10.93 16.53
C GLY A 119 4.41 10.87 16.21
N PHE A 120 4.85 9.93 15.37
CA PHE A 120 6.24 9.83 14.90
C PHE A 120 6.28 9.30 13.45
N TYR A 121 6.77 10.11 12.53
CA TYR A 121 6.75 9.83 11.09
C TYR A 121 7.81 10.69 10.37
N SER A 122 8.36 10.22 9.26
CA SER A 122 9.38 10.96 8.51
C SER A 122 8.82 11.65 7.27
N SER A 123 9.60 12.58 6.71
CA SER A 123 9.28 13.21 5.42
C SER A 123 9.09 12.15 4.32
N LYS A 124 9.90 11.09 4.34
CA LYS A 124 9.88 9.97 3.39
C LYS A 124 8.55 9.22 3.39
N ASP A 125 7.91 9.06 4.55
CA ASP A 125 6.60 8.42 4.63
C ASP A 125 5.55 9.23 3.85
N LEU A 126 5.62 10.56 3.94
CA LEU A 126 4.65 11.47 3.34
C LEU A 126 4.88 11.69 1.84
N ILE A 127 6.13 11.66 1.37
CA ILE A 127 6.48 11.86 -0.06
C ILE A 127 5.77 10.83 -0.95
N SER A 128 5.85 9.55 -0.59
CA SER A 128 5.20 8.49 -1.36
C SER A 128 3.68 8.68 -1.41
N ILE A 129 3.05 8.97 -0.27
CA ILE A 129 1.60 9.21 -0.18
C ILE A 129 1.20 10.45 -0.99
N THR A 130 2.00 11.52 -0.97
CA THR A 130 1.77 12.75 -1.74
C THR A 130 1.68 12.44 -3.24
N LYS A 131 2.66 11.70 -3.78
CA LYS A 131 2.66 11.28 -5.19
C LYS A 131 1.44 10.42 -5.51
N THR A 132 1.10 9.49 -4.62
CA THR A 132 -0.04 8.60 -4.79
C THR A 132 -1.37 9.36 -4.81
N LEU A 133 -1.60 10.30 -3.89
CA LEU A 133 -2.80 11.15 -3.89
C LEU A 133 -2.90 11.98 -5.18
N ALA A 134 -1.80 12.58 -5.64
CA ALA A 134 -1.76 13.33 -6.90
C ALA A 134 -2.18 12.45 -8.09
N ASN A 135 -1.59 11.27 -8.23
CA ASN A 135 -1.93 10.33 -9.30
C ASN A 135 -3.41 9.88 -9.25
N MET A 136 -3.95 9.67 -8.05
CA MET A 136 -5.36 9.32 -7.88
C MET A 136 -6.28 10.48 -8.30
N ASN A 137 -5.96 11.72 -7.91
CA ASN A 137 -6.69 12.90 -8.37
C ASN A 137 -6.65 13.07 -9.88
N ASP A 138 -5.48 12.93 -10.52
CA ASP A 138 -5.34 12.99 -11.98
C ASP A 138 -6.18 11.90 -12.67
N THR A 139 -6.25 10.72 -12.09
CA THR A 139 -7.08 9.62 -12.59
C THR A 139 -8.57 9.95 -12.50
N LEU A 140 -9.03 10.50 -11.37
CA LEU A 140 -10.43 10.93 -11.23
C LEU A 140 -10.78 12.05 -12.20
N GLU A 141 -9.90 13.01 -12.41
CA GLU A 141 -10.14 14.13 -13.33
C GLU A 141 -10.32 13.64 -14.77
N ARG A 142 -9.45 12.73 -15.24
CA ARG A 142 -9.60 12.09 -16.56
C ARG A 142 -10.89 11.26 -16.68
N CYS A 143 -11.31 10.64 -15.57
CA CYS A 143 -12.48 9.78 -15.51
C CYS A 143 -13.80 10.53 -15.27
N ARG A 144 -13.76 11.85 -15.00
CA ARG A 144 -14.89 12.64 -14.51
C ARG A 144 -16.13 12.55 -15.40
N GLN A 145 -15.96 12.48 -16.72
CA GLN A 145 -17.06 12.41 -17.68
C GLN A 145 -17.46 10.97 -18.04
N ALA A 146 -16.59 9.99 -17.78
CA ALA A 146 -16.80 8.59 -18.16
C ALA A 146 -17.57 7.77 -17.11
N TYR A 147 -17.68 8.29 -15.89
CA TYR A 147 -18.17 7.57 -14.72
C TYR A 147 -19.31 8.30 -14.02
N SER A 148 -20.14 7.56 -13.25
CA SER A 148 -21.28 8.14 -12.53
C SER A 148 -20.82 9.29 -11.62
N PRO A 149 -21.48 10.47 -11.65
CA PRO A 149 -21.15 11.58 -10.76
C PRO A 149 -21.18 11.19 -9.28
N ALA A 150 -22.06 10.26 -8.89
CA ALA A 150 -22.16 9.78 -7.52
C ALA A 150 -20.87 9.07 -7.07
N LEU A 151 -20.24 8.28 -7.94
CA LEU A 151 -18.97 7.63 -7.67
C LEU A 151 -17.83 8.64 -7.58
N ILE A 152 -17.76 9.57 -8.54
CA ILE A 152 -16.71 10.60 -8.56
C ILE A 152 -16.76 11.42 -7.26
N THR A 153 -17.93 11.90 -6.86
CA THR A 153 -18.08 12.64 -5.59
C THR A 153 -17.71 11.82 -4.36
N LEU A 154 -18.03 10.52 -4.34
CA LEU A 154 -17.62 9.62 -3.25
C LEU A 154 -16.10 9.52 -3.13
N LEU A 155 -15.41 9.34 -4.25
CA LEU A 155 -13.95 9.21 -4.29
C LEU A 155 -13.27 10.54 -3.96
N GLU A 156 -13.76 11.66 -4.51
CA GLU A 156 -13.26 13.01 -4.21
C GLU A 156 -13.36 13.30 -2.71
N SER A 157 -14.51 13.01 -2.09
CA SER A 157 -14.68 13.23 -0.64
C SER A 157 -13.71 12.39 0.20
N ARG A 158 -13.37 11.18 -0.25
CA ARG A 158 -12.35 10.35 0.42
C ARG A 158 -10.95 10.93 0.22
N LEU A 159 -10.59 11.33 -1.00
CA LEU A 159 -9.29 11.91 -1.29
C LEU A 159 -9.08 13.26 -0.58
N GLU A 160 -10.13 14.08 -0.46
CA GLU A 160 -10.08 15.34 0.28
C GLU A 160 -9.75 15.10 1.77
N LYS A 161 -10.37 14.11 2.40
CA LYS A 161 -10.03 13.73 3.79
C LYS A 161 -8.57 13.31 3.92
N CYS A 162 -8.08 12.48 3.00
CA CYS A 162 -6.67 12.09 2.97
C CYS A 162 -5.74 13.30 2.78
N GLN A 163 -6.12 14.23 1.91
CA GLN A 163 -5.35 15.44 1.62
C GLN A 163 -5.26 16.34 2.86
N LEU A 164 -6.38 16.56 3.56
CA LEU A 164 -6.41 17.34 4.81
C LEU A 164 -5.53 16.71 5.91
N LEU A 165 -5.57 15.39 6.06
CA LEU A 165 -4.72 14.67 7.01
C LEU A 165 -3.24 14.77 6.60
N LEU A 166 -2.92 14.59 5.32
CA LEU A 166 -1.56 14.72 4.80
C LEU A 166 -1.00 16.13 5.07
N GLU A 167 -1.77 17.18 4.76
CA GLU A 167 -1.39 18.58 5.01
C GLU A 167 -1.14 18.84 6.50
N LYS A 168 -2.00 18.31 7.37
CA LYS A 168 -1.80 18.38 8.82
C LYS A 168 -0.45 17.77 9.22
N LEU A 169 -0.13 16.56 8.75
CA LEU A 169 1.14 15.89 9.06
C LEU A 169 2.35 16.64 8.47
N GLN A 170 2.25 17.12 7.23
CA GLN A 170 3.30 17.91 6.59
C GLN A 170 3.56 19.22 7.35
N SER A 171 2.50 19.91 7.79
CA SER A 171 2.61 21.12 8.60
C SER A 171 3.27 20.86 9.97
N GLY A 172 3.12 19.65 10.51
CA GLY A 172 3.83 19.20 11.71
C GLY A 172 5.33 19.16 11.49
N LEU A 173 5.79 18.50 10.41
CA LEU A 173 7.22 18.40 10.09
C LEU A 173 7.85 19.74 9.67
N ALA A 174 7.08 20.63 9.02
CA ALA A 174 7.57 21.94 8.59
C ALA A 174 8.02 22.84 9.76
N LYS A 175 7.65 22.51 11.01
CA LYS A 175 8.10 23.21 12.22
C LYS A 175 9.53 22.82 12.66
N LEU A 176 10.11 21.80 12.06
CA LEU A 176 11.46 21.33 12.37
C LEU A 176 12.47 22.04 11.46
N GLY A 177 13.48 22.68 12.04
CA GLY A 177 14.63 23.16 11.28
C GLY A 177 15.42 21.99 10.64
N PRO A 178 16.24 22.21 9.60
CA PRO A 178 16.88 21.14 8.84
C PRO A 178 17.69 20.15 9.68
N GLU A 179 18.51 20.64 10.62
CA GLU A 179 19.31 19.80 11.51
C GLU A 179 18.45 18.99 12.48
N LEU A 180 17.43 19.63 13.05
CA LEU A 180 16.49 18.99 13.97
C LEU A 180 15.63 17.93 13.25
N ALA A 181 15.29 18.17 11.98
CA ALA A 181 14.59 17.21 11.12
C ALA A 181 15.43 15.95 10.89
N ALA A 182 16.74 16.07 10.68
CA ALA A 182 17.64 14.93 10.54
C ALA A 182 17.73 14.09 11.83
N THR A 183 17.81 14.75 13.00
CA THR A 183 17.75 14.06 14.30
C THR A 183 16.41 13.36 14.50
N HIS A 184 15.30 14.05 14.19
CA HIS A 184 13.96 13.47 14.25
C HIS A 184 13.82 12.21 13.37
N GLU A 185 14.27 12.26 12.11
CA GLU A 185 14.26 11.10 11.22
C GLU A 185 15.08 9.92 11.77
N THR A 186 16.23 10.20 12.37
CA THR A 186 17.07 9.19 13.00
C THR A 186 16.34 8.54 14.19
N LEU A 187 15.69 9.32 15.03
CA LEU A 187 14.90 8.80 16.16
C LEU A 187 13.70 7.96 15.69
N VAL A 188 12.97 8.41 14.66
CA VAL A 188 11.89 7.61 14.03
C VAL A 188 12.43 6.26 13.54
N SER A 189 13.60 6.27 12.90
CA SER A 189 14.27 5.05 12.43
C SER A 189 14.65 4.11 13.58
N ILE A 190 15.21 4.63 14.67
CA ILE A 190 15.56 3.85 15.86
C ILE A 190 14.31 3.20 16.49
N LEU A 191 13.22 3.95 16.62
CA LEU A 191 11.98 3.44 17.21
C LEU A 191 11.36 2.32 16.37
N ARG A 192 11.34 2.48 15.04
CA ARG A 192 10.88 1.46 14.09
C ARG A 192 11.77 0.23 14.08
N SER A 193 13.09 0.42 14.09
CA SER A 193 14.08 -0.66 14.12
C SER A 193 13.99 -1.48 15.41
N THR A 194 13.82 -0.81 16.55
CA THR A 194 13.61 -1.47 17.85
C THR A 194 12.34 -2.33 17.82
N SER A 195 11.24 -1.80 17.26
CA SER A 195 9.98 -2.54 17.09
C SER A 195 10.12 -3.73 16.14
N ALA A 196 10.92 -3.59 15.08
CA ALA A 196 11.25 -4.70 14.19
C ALA A 196 12.01 -5.82 14.91
N VAL A 197 13.04 -5.48 15.69
CA VAL A 197 13.82 -6.47 16.47
C VAL A 197 12.92 -7.19 17.49
N ASN A 198 12.01 -6.47 18.14
CA ASN A 198 11.05 -7.04 19.11
C ASN A 198 10.11 -8.09 18.51
N THR A 199 9.88 -8.08 17.19
CA THR A 199 8.97 -9.02 16.50
C THR A 199 9.70 -10.08 15.68
N ARG A 200 11.01 -10.24 15.85
CA ARG A 200 11.77 -11.31 15.20
C ARG A 200 11.55 -12.64 15.90
N SER A 201 11.63 -13.72 15.14
CA SER A 201 11.59 -15.09 15.68
C SER A 201 12.74 -15.38 16.64
N LYS A 202 13.89 -14.73 16.45
CA LYS A 202 15.03 -14.73 17.37
C LYS A 202 15.36 -13.30 17.76
N PHE A 203 15.11 -12.97 19.03
CA PHE A 203 15.42 -11.66 19.59
C PHE A 203 16.94 -11.43 19.61
N SER A 204 17.36 -10.20 19.29
CA SER A 204 18.77 -9.80 19.22
C SER A 204 19.03 -8.62 20.15
N SER A 205 19.54 -8.90 21.34
CA SER A 205 19.88 -7.85 22.33
C SER A 205 21.03 -6.97 21.86
N SER A 206 21.97 -7.51 21.08
CA SER A 206 23.09 -6.76 20.51
C SER A 206 22.62 -5.68 19.53
N GLU A 207 21.60 -5.96 18.70
CA GLU A 207 21.02 -4.96 17.80
C GLU A 207 20.31 -3.84 18.56
N VAL A 208 19.54 -4.16 19.60
CA VAL A 208 18.93 -3.12 20.44
C VAL A 208 20.00 -2.30 21.16
N THR A 209 21.09 -2.94 21.60
CA THR A 209 22.22 -2.23 22.22
C THR A 209 22.93 -1.31 21.22
N ALA A 210 23.09 -1.73 19.97
CA ALA A 210 23.64 -0.87 18.92
C ALA A 210 22.75 0.35 18.64
N LEU A 211 21.43 0.18 18.67
CA LEU A 211 20.48 1.30 18.59
C LEU A 211 20.58 2.25 19.79
N ARG A 212 20.75 1.71 21.01
CA ARG A 212 21.02 2.54 22.21
C ARG A 212 22.32 3.31 22.10
N THR A 213 23.36 2.76 21.47
CA THR A 213 24.60 3.51 21.20
C THR A 213 24.36 4.69 20.25
N GLN A 214 23.47 4.56 19.26
CA GLN A 214 23.07 5.69 18.41
C GLN A 214 22.31 6.75 19.22
N LEU A 215 21.39 6.33 20.11
CA LEU A 215 20.70 7.27 21.01
C LEU A 215 21.66 8.03 21.92
N LYS A 216 22.66 7.36 22.50
CA LYS A 216 23.70 8.02 23.31
C LYS A 216 24.46 9.08 22.52
N LYS A 217 24.83 8.79 21.27
CA LYS A 217 25.53 9.79 20.43
C LYS A 217 24.68 11.04 20.17
N ILE A 218 23.36 10.87 20.01
CA ILE A 218 22.43 11.99 19.87
C ILE A 218 22.37 12.80 21.17
N GLU A 219 22.26 12.11 22.31
CA GLU A 219 22.21 12.71 23.65
C GLU A 219 23.50 13.44 24.02
N GLU A 220 24.68 12.87 23.70
CA GLU A 220 25.99 13.48 23.87
C GLU A 220 26.17 14.76 23.04
N GLY A 221 25.42 14.88 21.93
CA GLY A 221 25.36 16.09 21.10
C GLY A 221 24.50 17.21 21.69
N MET A 222 23.76 16.96 22.77
CA MET A 222 22.92 17.96 23.42
C MET A 222 23.71 18.76 24.47
N LYS A 223 23.34 20.03 24.67
CA LYS A 223 23.85 20.89 25.75
C LYS A 223 22.70 21.43 26.57
N ASP A 224 22.81 21.33 27.90
CA ASP A 224 21.77 21.77 28.85
C ASP A 224 20.36 21.23 28.51
N GLY A 225 20.32 19.98 28.03
CA GLY A 225 19.08 19.31 27.63
C GLY A 225 18.45 19.88 26.35
N GLN A 226 19.19 20.63 25.53
CA GLN A 226 18.74 21.18 24.25
C GLN A 226 19.58 20.64 23.09
N PHE A 227 18.95 20.48 21.92
CA PHE A 227 19.67 20.21 20.69
C PHE A 227 20.37 21.50 20.24
N VAL A 228 21.65 21.41 19.90
CA VAL A 228 22.49 22.56 19.53
C VAL A 228 23.19 22.31 18.20
N ASP A 229 23.56 23.39 17.51
CA ASP A 229 24.43 23.35 16.32
C ASP A 229 25.92 23.16 16.68
N ALA A 230 26.80 23.23 15.68
CA ALA A 230 28.24 23.07 15.83
C ALA A 230 28.86 24.14 16.76
N GLU A 231 28.28 25.34 16.78
CA GLU A 231 28.68 26.46 17.62
C GLU A 231 28.12 26.35 19.06
N GLY A 232 27.24 25.40 19.31
CA GLY A 232 26.60 25.19 20.62
C GLY A 232 25.39 26.08 20.86
N VAL A 233 24.82 26.68 19.82
CA VAL A 233 23.61 27.48 19.88
C VAL A 233 22.40 26.55 19.76
N PRO A 234 21.36 26.71 20.60
CA PRO A 234 20.13 25.92 20.51
C PRO A 234 19.46 25.99 19.13
N LEU A 235 19.12 24.82 18.58
CA LEU A 235 18.40 24.73 17.32
C LEU A 235 16.99 25.33 17.42
N SER A 236 16.59 26.12 16.43
CA SER A 236 15.23 26.64 16.38
C SER A 236 14.20 25.58 15.93
N GLY A 237 12.94 25.75 16.32
CA GLY A 237 11.83 24.88 15.93
C GLY A 237 11.29 24.03 17.08
N ALA A 238 10.52 23.00 16.75
CA ALA A 238 9.83 22.13 17.70
C ALA A 238 10.77 21.16 18.46
N GLN A 239 11.73 21.70 19.23
CA GLN A 239 12.69 20.89 20.00
C GLN A 239 12.00 19.92 20.97
N GLU A 240 10.94 20.36 21.63
CA GLU A 240 10.24 19.56 22.64
C GLU A 240 9.68 18.26 22.05
N ASP A 241 9.10 18.33 20.85
CA ASP A 241 8.57 17.16 20.15
C ASP A 241 9.68 16.12 19.88
N VAL A 242 10.89 16.58 19.54
CA VAL A 242 12.05 15.71 19.29
C VAL A 242 12.62 15.13 20.58
N LYS A 243 12.63 15.89 21.69
CA LYS A 243 13.02 15.38 23.00
C LYS A 243 12.07 14.29 23.49
N LEU A 244 10.76 14.53 23.40
CA LEU A 244 9.73 13.54 23.74
C LEU A 244 9.88 12.28 22.88
N LEU A 245 10.22 12.41 21.60
CA LEU A 245 10.52 11.27 20.74
C LEU A 245 11.78 10.51 21.21
N MET A 246 12.83 11.21 21.63
CA MET A 246 14.05 10.60 22.16
C MET A 246 13.77 9.82 23.46
N GLU A 247 13.01 10.40 24.38
CA GLU A 247 12.55 9.72 25.60
C GLU A 247 11.74 8.45 25.28
N ARG A 248 10.82 8.55 24.30
CA ARG A 248 10.06 7.40 23.82
C ARG A 248 10.96 6.30 23.26
N CYS A 249 12.05 6.66 22.57
CA CYS A 249 13.04 5.70 22.07
C CYS A 249 13.75 5.01 23.22
N TRP A 250 14.27 5.76 24.19
CA TRP A 250 14.93 5.20 25.37
C TRP A 250 14.04 4.21 26.11
N LEU A 251 12.85 4.66 26.52
CA LEU A 251 11.87 3.82 27.20
C LEU A 251 11.55 2.56 26.38
N TRP A 252 11.38 2.70 25.06
CA TRP A 252 11.06 1.54 24.22
C TRP A 252 12.21 0.53 24.13
N THR A 253 13.45 0.99 24.01
CA THR A 253 14.61 0.08 24.00
C THR A 253 14.75 -0.69 25.32
N GLU A 254 14.46 -0.05 26.45
CA GLU A 254 14.52 -0.69 27.78
C GLU A 254 13.46 -1.79 27.91
N ILE A 255 12.20 -1.46 27.60
CA ILE A 255 11.09 -2.42 27.64
C ILE A 255 11.36 -3.60 26.70
N VAL A 256 11.88 -3.35 25.50
CA VAL A 256 12.18 -4.42 24.53
C VAL A 256 13.34 -5.31 24.99
N LEU A 257 14.37 -4.77 25.66
CA LEU A 257 15.45 -5.55 26.26
C LEU A 257 14.97 -6.41 27.45
N GLU A 258 14.00 -5.92 28.22
CA GLU A 258 13.39 -6.65 29.33
C GLU A 258 12.48 -7.76 28.83
N ARG A 259 11.57 -7.45 27.90
CA ARG A 259 10.55 -8.37 27.38
C ARG A 259 11.11 -9.38 26.38
N GLN A 260 12.16 -9.01 25.63
CA GLN A 260 12.85 -9.87 24.67
C GLN A 260 11.91 -10.54 23.64
N GLY A 261 10.95 -9.77 23.13
CA GLY A 261 9.94 -10.25 22.18
C GLY A 261 8.82 -11.12 22.78
N LYS A 262 8.82 -11.37 24.10
CA LYS A 262 7.73 -12.09 24.77
C LYS A 262 6.55 -11.14 24.95
N ILE A 263 5.45 -11.48 24.28
CA ILE A 263 4.18 -10.77 24.41
C ILE A 263 3.42 -11.28 25.64
N ASP A 264 2.59 -10.42 26.24
CA ASP A 264 1.62 -10.83 27.26
C ASP A 264 0.69 -11.91 26.68
N GLU A 265 0.51 -13.00 27.42
CA GLU A 265 -0.28 -14.17 27.01
C GLU A 265 -1.72 -13.80 26.63
N ARG A 266 -2.28 -12.78 27.28
CA ARG A 266 -3.65 -12.28 27.01
C ARG A 266 -3.82 -11.76 25.58
N PHE A 267 -2.73 -11.38 24.93
CA PHE A 267 -2.70 -10.83 23.57
C PHE A 267 -1.98 -11.75 22.57
N LYS A 268 -1.63 -12.98 22.98
CA LYS A 268 -0.86 -13.92 22.16
C LYS A 268 -1.57 -14.27 20.86
N GLU A 269 -2.89 -14.51 20.92
CA GLU A 269 -3.70 -14.85 19.75
C GLU A 269 -3.69 -13.73 18.70
N GLN A 270 -3.90 -12.47 19.13
CA GLN A 270 -3.87 -11.30 18.26
C GLN A 270 -2.46 -11.09 17.67
N TYR A 271 -1.43 -11.23 18.50
CA TYR A 271 -0.05 -11.14 18.07
C TYR A 271 0.28 -12.18 16.98
N ASP A 272 -0.09 -13.44 17.20
CA ASP A 272 0.19 -14.54 16.26
C ASP A 272 -0.52 -14.33 14.91
N LYS A 273 -1.76 -13.84 14.93
CA LYS A 273 -2.48 -13.47 13.70
C LYS A 273 -1.79 -12.34 12.96
N LEU A 274 -1.40 -11.27 13.66
CA LEU A 274 -0.76 -10.11 13.05
C LEU A 274 0.64 -10.43 12.50
N ILE A 275 1.44 -11.22 13.22
CA ILE A 275 2.76 -11.61 12.75
C ILE A 275 2.67 -12.54 11.55
N GLU A 276 1.68 -13.44 11.51
CA GLU A 276 1.40 -14.29 10.34
C GLU A 276 1.03 -13.43 9.12
N ILE A 277 0.08 -12.51 9.26
CA ILE A 277 -0.33 -11.58 8.20
C ILE A 277 0.88 -10.79 7.69
N ARG A 278 1.65 -10.19 8.59
CA ARG A 278 2.84 -9.42 8.24
C ARG A 278 3.85 -10.26 7.47
N ASN A 279 4.12 -11.48 7.92
CA ASN A 279 5.11 -12.37 7.28
C ASN A 279 4.63 -12.91 5.92
N GLN A 280 3.32 -13.09 5.73
CA GLN A 280 2.74 -13.46 4.43
C GLN A 280 2.85 -12.29 3.45
N LEU A 281 2.49 -11.08 3.87
CA LEU A 281 2.60 -9.87 3.06
C LEU A 281 4.06 -9.52 2.71
N ASP A 282 4.98 -9.65 3.65
CA ASP A 282 6.42 -9.44 3.41
C ASP A 282 6.96 -10.42 2.35
N ARG A 283 6.60 -11.70 2.44
CA ARG A 283 6.95 -12.71 1.43
C ARG A 283 6.38 -12.35 0.05
N LEU A 284 5.13 -11.91 -0.01
CA LEU A 284 4.51 -11.47 -1.26
C LEU A 284 5.27 -10.28 -1.85
N ALA A 285 5.55 -9.25 -1.05
CA ALA A 285 6.24 -8.04 -1.49
C ALA A 285 7.67 -8.30 -2.00
N VAL A 286 8.38 -9.27 -1.42
CA VAL A 286 9.78 -9.57 -1.80
C VAL A 286 9.86 -10.57 -2.96
N THR A 287 9.05 -11.62 -2.97
CA THR A 287 9.32 -12.82 -3.79
C THR A 287 8.23 -13.20 -4.79
N GLN A 288 7.01 -12.68 -4.65
CA GLN A 288 5.84 -13.16 -5.40
C GLN A 288 4.89 -12.02 -5.85
N ALA A 289 5.36 -10.77 -5.87
CA ALA A 289 4.53 -9.65 -6.33
C ALA A 289 3.99 -9.86 -7.76
N TRP A 290 4.70 -10.67 -8.56
CA TRP A 290 4.46 -10.91 -9.98
C TRP A 290 3.43 -12.03 -10.25
N SER A 291 3.08 -12.82 -9.23
CA SER A 291 2.09 -13.90 -9.29
C SER A 291 0.88 -13.62 -8.39
N LEU A 292 0.91 -12.50 -7.65
CA LEU A 292 -0.17 -12.07 -6.79
C LEU A 292 -1.33 -11.57 -7.63
N ARG A 293 -2.53 -12.12 -7.39
CA ARG A 293 -3.77 -11.49 -7.83
C ARG A 293 -4.13 -10.40 -6.82
N GLU A 294 -4.32 -9.16 -7.25
CA GLU A 294 -4.58 -8.02 -6.35
C GLU A 294 -5.78 -8.26 -5.44
N THR A 295 -6.81 -8.95 -5.94
CA THR A 295 -7.96 -9.35 -5.13
C THR A 295 -7.60 -10.13 -3.86
N ASP A 296 -6.49 -10.88 -3.84
CA ASP A 296 -6.04 -11.61 -2.65
C ASP A 296 -5.68 -10.68 -1.48
N LEU A 297 -5.40 -9.40 -1.75
CA LEU A 297 -5.21 -8.36 -0.73
C LEU A 297 -6.46 -8.11 0.13
N PHE A 298 -7.65 -8.33 -0.42
CA PHE A 298 -8.93 -8.12 0.29
C PHE A 298 -8.98 -8.92 1.61
N GLY A 299 -8.52 -10.17 1.57
CA GLY A 299 -8.52 -11.03 2.76
C GLY A 299 -7.62 -10.50 3.87
N TYR A 300 -6.48 -9.89 3.51
CA TYR A 300 -5.58 -9.26 4.46
C TYR A 300 -6.14 -7.95 5.01
N GLN A 301 -6.68 -7.09 4.13
CA GLN A 301 -7.34 -5.84 4.52
C GLN A 301 -8.44 -6.10 5.55
N ARG A 302 -9.37 -7.02 5.27
CA ARG A 302 -10.47 -7.35 6.19
C ARG A 302 -10.00 -7.92 7.52
N LYS A 303 -8.95 -8.74 7.53
CA LYS A 303 -8.37 -9.26 8.79
C LYS A 303 -7.76 -8.12 9.61
N LEU A 304 -7.03 -7.21 8.98
CA LEU A 304 -6.43 -6.05 9.64
C LEU A 304 -7.51 -5.09 10.17
N ASP A 305 -8.48 -4.73 9.35
CA ASP A 305 -9.59 -3.84 9.72
C ASP A 305 -10.31 -4.37 10.97
N ARG A 306 -10.62 -5.67 11.00
CA ARG A 306 -11.28 -6.29 12.17
C ARG A 306 -10.45 -6.19 13.45
N ILE A 307 -9.14 -6.36 13.36
CA ILE A 307 -8.25 -6.27 14.52
C ILE A 307 -8.12 -4.81 14.96
N ASP A 308 -8.01 -3.89 14.00
CA ASP A 308 -7.85 -2.46 14.24
C ASP A 308 -9.13 -1.82 14.83
N GLU A 309 -10.29 -2.18 14.30
CA GLU A 309 -11.61 -1.71 14.74
C GLU A 309 -12.07 -2.33 16.06
N ALA A 310 -11.46 -3.44 16.49
CA ALA A 310 -11.75 -4.05 17.80
C ALA A 310 -11.12 -3.26 18.97
N ARG A 311 -10.30 -2.24 18.70
CA ARG A 311 -9.69 -1.40 19.73
C ARG A 311 -10.72 -0.49 20.38
N VAL A 312 -10.57 -0.25 21.68
CA VAL A 312 -11.43 0.63 22.48
C VAL A 312 -10.63 1.88 22.87
N ASN A 313 -11.07 3.05 22.42
CA ASN A 313 -10.37 4.33 22.63
C ASN A 313 -8.88 4.26 22.24
N GLY A 314 -8.59 3.60 21.11
CA GLY A 314 -7.23 3.40 20.60
C GLY A 314 -6.45 2.24 21.24
N ASN A 315 -6.96 1.61 22.31
CA ASN A 315 -6.26 0.55 23.04
C ASN A 315 -6.76 -0.85 22.67
N PHE A 316 -5.83 -1.80 22.59
CA PHE A 316 -6.18 -3.21 22.60
C PHE A 316 -6.68 -3.62 23.98
N VAL A 317 -7.73 -4.43 24.02
CA VAL A 317 -8.30 -4.97 25.25
C VAL A 317 -8.34 -6.50 25.20
N ASP A 318 -8.15 -7.15 26.34
CA ASP A 318 -8.31 -8.59 26.47
C ASP A 318 -9.79 -9.01 26.55
N ALA A 319 -10.07 -10.29 26.77
CA ALA A 319 -11.42 -10.83 26.85
C ALA A 319 -12.24 -10.29 28.05
N GLU A 320 -11.57 -9.75 29.07
CA GLU A 320 -12.19 -9.14 30.25
C GLU A 320 -12.35 -7.62 30.11
N GLY A 321 -11.85 -7.03 29.02
CA GLY A 321 -11.88 -5.60 28.76
C GLY A 321 -10.70 -4.82 29.35
N ASN A 322 -9.67 -5.49 29.87
CA ASN A 322 -8.49 -4.81 30.41
C ASN A 322 -7.57 -4.37 29.27
N THR A 323 -7.03 -3.17 29.37
CA THR A 323 -6.13 -2.61 28.36
C THR A 323 -4.78 -3.33 28.31
N ALA A 324 -4.24 -3.47 27.11
CA ALA A 324 -2.88 -3.90 26.88
C ALA A 324 -1.87 -3.00 27.62
N ASP A 325 -0.79 -3.59 28.12
CA ASP A 325 0.34 -2.81 28.58
C ASP A 325 1.03 -2.11 27.40
N ILE A 326 1.94 -1.18 27.70
CA ILE A 326 2.62 -0.39 26.66
C ILE A 326 3.40 -1.27 25.67
N HIS A 327 3.91 -2.43 26.11
CA HIS A 327 4.65 -3.35 25.24
C HIS A 327 3.74 -4.05 24.26
N ALA A 328 2.66 -4.66 24.72
CA ALA A 328 1.68 -5.31 23.87
C ALA A 328 1.02 -4.30 22.92
N GLN A 329 0.58 -3.15 23.44
CA GLN A 329 -0.04 -2.10 22.64
C GLN A 329 0.85 -1.64 21.47
N ARG A 330 2.11 -1.27 21.75
CA ARG A 330 3.03 -0.80 20.72
C ARG A 330 3.42 -1.90 19.73
N THR A 331 3.58 -3.13 20.21
CA THR A 331 3.96 -4.28 19.37
C THR A 331 2.85 -4.62 18.37
N LEU A 332 1.60 -4.70 18.82
CA LEU A 332 0.45 -4.98 17.95
C LEU A 332 0.23 -3.86 16.94
N LEU A 333 0.29 -2.58 17.37
CA LEU A 333 0.20 -1.43 16.46
C LEU A 333 1.31 -1.43 15.41
N TYR A 334 2.54 -1.77 15.79
CA TYR A 334 3.65 -1.89 14.85
C TYR A 334 3.35 -2.93 13.75
N LEU A 335 2.83 -4.10 14.12
CA LEU A 335 2.49 -5.16 13.15
C LEU A 335 1.35 -4.75 12.22
N ILE A 336 0.31 -4.08 12.72
CA ILE A 336 -0.78 -3.54 11.88
C ILE A 336 -0.24 -2.53 10.88
N ARG A 337 0.48 -1.52 11.36
CA ARG A 337 1.05 -0.45 10.51
C ARG A 337 1.99 -1.01 9.46
N ARG A 338 2.83 -1.97 9.84
CA ARG A 338 3.73 -2.63 8.89
C ARG A 338 2.97 -3.43 7.84
N SER A 339 1.87 -4.08 8.21
CA SER A 339 1.03 -4.86 7.30
C SER A 339 0.30 -3.95 6.29
N TYR A 340 -0.31 -2.84 6.74
CA TYR A 340 -0.87 -1.84 5.82
C TYR A 340 0.21 -1.24 4.92
N GLY A 341 1.42 -1.01 5.43
CA GLY A 341 2.56 -0.57 4.63
C GLY A 341 2.92 -1.53 3.49
N TYR A 342 2.86 -2.84 3.73
CA TYR A 342 3.06 -3.84 2.67
C TYR A 342 1.90 -3.88 1.68
N ILE A 343 0.65 -3.78 2.14
CA ILE A 343 -0.52 -3.71 1.25
C ILE A 343 -0.40 -2.48 0.33
N TYR A 344 -0.06 -1.33 0.90
CA TYR A 344 0.20 -0.11 0.12
C TYR A 344 1.30 -0.32 -0.92
N ALA A 345 2.44 -0.89 -0.53
CA ALA A 345 3.54 -1.18 -1.45
C ALA A 345 3.11 -2.11 -2.59
N LEU A 346 2.32 -3.15 -2.30
CA LEU A 346 1.80 -4.08 -3.30
C LEU A 346 0.78 -3.43 -4.24
N LEU A 347 -0.07 -2.53 -3.73
CA LEU A 347 -1.05 -1.80 -4.55
C LEU A 347 -0.38 -0.82 -5.51
N ILE A 348 0.61 -0.05 -5.05
CA ILE A 348 1.31 0.91 -5.93
C ILE A 348 2.24 0.22 -6.95
N SER A 349 2.59 -1.05 -6.73
CA SER A 349 3.35 -1.86 -7.70
C SER A 349 2.46 -2.59 -8.70
N SER A 350 1.12 -2.47 -8.60
CA SER A 350 0.21 -3.11 -9.56
C SER A 350 0.28 -2.38 -10.91
N GLU A 351 0.67 -3.13 -11.93
CA GLU A 351 0.79 -2.64 -13.30
C GLU A 351 -0.57 -2.71 -14.02
N PRO A 352 -0.88 -1.78 -14.95
CA PRO A 352 -2.12 -1.80 -15.73
C PRO A 352 -2.06 -2.87 -16.82
N VAL A 353 -1.97 -4.14 -16.40
CA VAL A 353 -1.87 -5.32 -17.24
C VAL A 353 -2.74 -6.41 -16.65
N SER A 354 -3.69 -6.93 -17.44
CA SER A 354 -4.56 -8.00 -16.98
C SER A 354 -3.76 -9.28 -16.66
N GLU A 355 -4.29 -10.07 -15.73
CA GLU A 355 -3.71 -11.37 -15.33
C GLU A 355 -3.36 -12.27 -16.53
N ALA A 356 -4.16 -12.20 -17.59
CA ALA A 356 -3.99 -12.99 -18.81
C ALA A 356 -2.74 -12.60 -19.63
N LEU A 357 -2.23 -11.36 -19.49
CA LEU A 357 -1.02 -10.88 -20.17
C LEU A 357 0.23 -10.89 -19.29
N LEU A 358 0.11 -11.12 -17.98
CA LEU A 358 1.26 -11.19 -17.07
C LEU A 358 2.37 -12.14 -17.55
N PRO A 359 2.09 -13.34 -18.12
CA PRO A 359 3.17 -14.20 -18.60
C PRO A 359 4.03 -13.57 -19.70
N VAL A 360 3.44 -12.75 -20.57
CA VAL A 360 4.17 -12.03 -21.64
C VAL A 360 4.88 -10.81 -21.06
N TYR A 361 4.17 -10.03 -20.25
CA TYR A 361 4.71 -8.84 -19.61
C TYR A 361 5.95 -9.16 -18.75
N ASN A 362 5.89 -10.22 -17.94
CA ASN A 362 7.00 -10.64 -17.08
C ASN A 362 8.23 -11.10 -17.89
N GLN A 363 8.02 -11.75 -19.04
CA GLN A 363 9.11 -12.12 -19.95
C GLN A 363 9.80 -10.88 -20.52
N LEU A 364 9.02 -9.87 -20.92
CA LEU A 364 9.55 -8.61 -21.42
C LEU A 364 10.27 -7.80 -20.34
N GLN A 365 9.74 -7.74 -19.12
CA GLN A 365 10.41 -7.06 -18.00
C GLN A 365 11.76 -7.71 -17.67
N THR A 366 11.81 -9.04 -17.64
CA THR A 366 13.06 -9.78 -17.44
C THR A 366 14.06 -9.46 -18.55
N LEU A 367 13.59 -9.48 -19.80
CA LEU A 367 14.41 -9.19 -20.97
C LEU A 367 14.97 -7.77 -20.96
N ARG A 368 14.12 -6.77 -20.66
CA ARG A 368 14.52 -5.37 -20.47
C ARG A 368 15.61 -5.25 -19.43
N LYS A 369 15.44 -5.88 -18.26
CA LYS A 369 16.45 -5.84 -17.19
C LYS A 369 17.80 -6.38 -17.67
N CYS A 370 17.81 -7.55 -18.32
CA CYS A 370 19.04 -8.10 -18.87
C CYS A 370 19.67 -7.18 -19.93
N LEU A 371 18.87 -6.54 -20.79
CA LEU A 371 19.36 -5.60 -21.80
C LEU A 371 19.99 -4.35 -21.18
N LEU A 372 19.36 -3.79 -20.14
CA LEU A 372 19.91 -2.66 -19.40
C LEU A 372 21.22 -3.03 -18.69
N GLU A 373 21.29 -4.21 -18.06
CA GLU A 373 22.54 -4.69 -17.43
C GLU A 373 23.68 -4.85 -18.45
N VAL A 374 23.38 -5.29 -19.67
CA VAL A 374 24.35 -5.32 -20.78
C VAL A 374 24.81 -3.91 -21.15
N GLN A 375 23.88 -2.96 -21.29
CA GLN A 375 24.19 -1.57 -21.61
C GLN A 375 25.07 -0.92 -20.52
N GLU A 376 24.74 -1.12 -19.24
CA GLU A 376 25.50 -0.63 -18.09
C GLU A 376 26.89 -1.27 -17.97
N SER A 377 27.05 -2.52 -18.45
CA SER A 377 28.32 -3.25 -18.43
C SER A 377 29.27 -2.89 -19.59
N GLY A 378 28.95 -1.85 -20.36
CA GLY A 378 29.76 -1.40 -21.50
C GLY A 378 29.36 -1.98 -22.84
N GLY A 379 28.15 -2.56 -22.95
CA GLY A 379 27.61 -3.10 -24.19
C GLY A 379 28.12 -4.50 -24.54
N VAL A 380 28.04 -4.84 -25.82
CA VAL A 380 28.48 -6.14 -26.37
C VAL A 380 29.72 -5.97 -27.23
N SER A 381 30.56 -7.00 -27.32
CA SER A 381 31.79 -6.91 -28.12
C SER A 381 31.57 -7.10 -29.63
N ASN A 382 30.43 -7.68 -30.02
CA ASN A 382 30.03 -7.86 -31.42
C ASN A 382 28.52 -8.09 -31.53
N SER A 383 27.97 -7.81 -32.71
CA SER A 383 26.52 -7.90 -32.98
C SER A 383 25.89 -9.29 -32.77
N ARG A 384 26.68 -10.38 -32.74
CA ARG A 384 26.15 -11.75 -32.55
C ARG A 384 25.72 -12.01 -31.12
N GLU A 385 26.31 -11.33 -30.15
CA GLU A 385 25.93 -11.45 -28.73
C GLU A 385 24.52 -10.94 -28.46
N LEU A 386 23.97 -10.10 -29.34
CA LEU A 386 22.58 -9.63 -29.28
C LEU A 386 21.56 -10.64 -29.82
N TYR A 387 22.00 -11.70 -30.52
CA TYR A 387 21.09 -12.65 -31.17
C TYR A 387 20.12 -13.35 -30.21
N PRO A 388 20.53 -13.83 -29.02
CA PRO A 388 19.61 -14.43 -28.06
C PRO A 388 18.47 -13.47 -27.66
N TYR A 389 18.79 -12.18 -27.46
CA TYR A 389 17.81 -11.14 -27.14
C TYR A 389 16.85 -10.88 -28.31
N SER A 390 17.39 -10.69 -29.52
CA SER A 390 16.56 -10.49 -30.73
C SER A 390 15.66 -11.69 -31.04
N MET A 391 16.15 -12.92 -30.85
CA MET A 391 15.36 -14.14 -31.00
C MET A 391 14.23 -14.21 -29.97
N LYS A 392 14.49 -13.85 -28.72
CA LYS A 392 13.45 -13.81 -27.69
C LYS A 392 12.39 -12.75 -27.99
N LEU A 393 12.79 -11.54 -28.43
CA LEU A 393 11.86 -10.48 -28.84
C LEU A 393 10.98 -10.94 -30.00
N ASN A 394 11.57 -11.47 -31.06
CA ASN A 394 10.82 -11.97 -32.21
C ASN A 394 9.88 -13.11 -31.82
N SER A 395 10.29 -13.99 -30.91
CA SER A 395 9.42 -15.05 -30.38
C SER A 395 8.19 -14.49 -29.64
N ILE A 396 8.34 -13.38 -28.91
CA ILE A 396 7.23 -12.72 -28.21
C ILE A 396 6.35 -11.98 -29.22
N ASP A 397 6.95 -11.26 -30.17
CA ASP A 397 6.23 -10.49 -31.19
C ASP A 397 5.37 -11.40 -32.09
N ASN A 398 5.89 -12.59 -32.42
CA ASN A 398 5.16 -13.63 -33.17
C ASN A 398 3.92 -14.19 -32.43
N MET A 399 3.76 -13.92 -31.13
CA MET A 399 2.53 -14.28 -30.40
C MET A 399 1.36 -13.33 -30.74
N ARG A 400 1.64 -12.21 -31.40
CA ARG A 400 0.64 -11.20 -31.75
C ARG A 400 -0.04 -11.55 -33.07
N VAL A 401 -1.32 -11.19 -33.17
CA VAL A 401 -2.10 -11.20 -34.41
C VAL A 401 -2.61 -9.79 -34.64
N ASP A 402 -2.34 -9.21 -35.82
CA ASP A 402 -2.68 -7.82 -36.16
C ASP A 402 -2.20 -6.81 -35.10
N GLY A 403 -1.01 -7.06 -34.56
CA GLY A 403 -0.40 -6.21 -33.53
C GLY A 403 -0.99 -6.35 -32.12
N LYS A 404 -1.83 -7.35 -31.86
CA LYS A 404 -2.47 -7.56 -30.55
C LYS A 404 -2.19 -8.94 -29.98
N PHE A 405 -2.06 -9.02 -28.66
CA PHE A 405 -1.97 -10.30 -27.95
C PHE A 405 -3.38 -10.85 -27.66
N TYR A 406 -3.67 -12.05 -28.15
CA TYR A 406 -4.94 -12.74 -27.94
C TYR A 406 -4.82 -13.84 -26.88
N VAL A 407 -5.89 -14.05 -26.12
CA VAL A 407 -6.05 -15.21 -25.23
C VAL A 407 -7.36 -15.91 -25.60
N GLY A 408 -7.24 -17.02 -26.34
CA GLY A 408 -8.39 -17.62 -27.03
C GLY A 408 -8.93 -16.64 -28.09
N THR A 409 -10.18 -16.22 -27.95
CA THR A 409 -10.83 -15.24 -28.83
C THR A 409 -10.84 -13.82 -28.26
N ASP A 410 -10.41 -13.65 -27.00
CA ASP A 410 -10.51 -12.39 -26.29
C ASP A 410 -9.21 -11.57 -26.42
N ILE A 411 -9.34 -10.24 -26.47
CA ILE A 411 -8.23 -9.28 -26.37
C ILE A 411 -8.20 -8.79 -24.93
N PRO A 412 -7.22 -9.20 -24.11
CA PRO A 412 -7.15 -8.77 -22.71
C PRO A 412 -6.68 -7.32 -22.59
N GLU A 413 -7.04 -6.67 -21.47
CA GLU A 413 -6.56 -5.34 -21.12
C GLU A 413 -5.06 -5.31 -20.84
N GLY A 414 -4.44 -4.14 -21.03
CA GLY A 414 -3.01 -3.94 -20.84
C GLY A 414 -2.16 -4.05 -22.12
N GLN A 415 -2.79 -4.14 -23.29
CA GLN A 415 -2.10 -4.18 -24.59
C GLN A 415 -1.11 -3.02 -24.76
N GLY A 416 -1.52 -1.81 -24.38
CA GLY A 416 -0.66 -0.63 -24.49
C GLY A 416 0.64 -0.79 -23.71
N SER A 417 0.55 -1.24 -22.46
CA SER A 417 1.70 -1.47 -21.58
C SER A 417 2.65 -2.54 -22.13
N VAL A 418 2.10 -3.67 -22.59
CA VAL A 418 2.91 -4.78 -23.15
C VAL A 418 3.57 -4.36 -24.46
N ASN A 419 2.84 -3.66 -25.35
CA ASN A 419 3.40 -3.19 -26.62
C ASN A 419 4.47 -2.10 -26.42
N ALA A 420 4.27 -1.18 -25.48
CA ALA A 420 5.26 -0.17 -25.14
C ALA A 420 6.55 -0.80 -24.60
N LEU A 421 6.42 -1.78 -23.71
CA LEU A 421 7.57 -2.50 -23.16
C LEU A 421 8.30 -3.34 -24.22
N LEU A 422 7.55 -3.96 -25.15
CA LEU A 422 8.13 -4.67 -26.29
C LEU A 422 8.93 -3.71 -27.19
N ALA A 423 8.37 -2.55 -27.50
CA ALA A 423 9.04 -1.51 -28.28
C ALA A 423 10.32 -1.02 -27.58
N GLU A 424 10.25 -0.73 -26.28
CA GLU A 424 11.41 -0.32 -25.48
C GLU A 424 12.55 -1.36 -25.55
N CYS A 425 12.24 -2.65 -25.45
CA CYS A 425 13.26 -3.67 -25.59
C CYS A 425 13.88 -3.72 -27.01
N TYR A 426 13.08 -3.50 -28.07
CA TYR A 426 13.62 -3.38 -29.42
C TYR A 426 14.53 -2.15 -29.56
N ASP A 427 14.15 -1.03 -28.97
CA ASP A 427 14.94 0.22 -28.98
C ASP A 427 16.30 0.01 -28.30
N ILE A 428 16.33 -0.61 -27.11
CA ILE A 428 17.60 -0.89 -26.41
C ILE A 428 18.50 -1.82 -27.24
N VAL A 429 17.93 -2.87 -27.87
CA VAL A 429 18.71 -3.76 -28.75
C VAL A 429 19.27 -3.01 -29.95
N TRP A 430 18.50 -2.08 -30.52
CA TRP A 430 18.93 -1.26 -31.65
C TRP A 430 20.07 -0.31 -31.24
N GLU A 431 19.95 0.36 -30.10
CA GLU A 431 21.01 1.22 -29.54
C GLU A 431 22.31 0.45 -29.30
N LEU A 432 22.22 -0.73 -28.66
CA LEU A 432 23.38 -1.60 -28.42
C LEU A 432 24.05 -2.04 -29.72
N ARG A 433 23.25 -2.34 -30.76
CA ARG A 433 23.80 -2.70 -32.08
C ARG A 433 24.47 -1.51 -32.76
N ALA A 434 23.86 -0.33 -32.69
CA ALA A 434 24.44 0.88 -33.27
C ALA A 434 25.79 1.23 -32.62
N ALA A 435 25.93 1.05 -31.30
CA ALA A 435 27.19 1.24 -30.59
C ALA A 435 28.31 0.30 -31.09
N VAL A 436 27.99 -0.99 -31.34
CA VAL A 436 28.95 -1.94 -31.94
C VAL A 436 29.38 -1.49 -33.32
N ASP A 437 28.44 -1.08 -34.17
CA ASP A 437 28.73 -0.66 -35.54
C ASP A 437 29.61 0.61 -35.56
N GLU A 438 29.49 1.49 -34.56
CA GLU A 438 30.36 2.67 -34.39
C GLU A 438 31.77 2.29 -33.89
N ASP A 439 31.88 1.38 -32.93
CA ASP A 439 33.16 0.87 -32.44
C ASP A 439 33.92 0.13 -33.55
N GLU A 440 33.25 -0.68 -34.36
CA GLU A 440 33.84 -1.37 -35.52
C GLU A 440 34.31 -0.40 -36.63
N ARG A 441 33.73 0.80 -36.72
CA ARG A 441 34.13 1.84 -37.69
C ARG A 441 35.27 2.73 -37.21
N THR A 442 35.44 2.83 -35.90
CA THR A 442 36.44 3.70 -35.26
C THR A 442 37.70 2.96 -34.83
N ALA A 443 37.64 1.63 -34.70
CA ALA A 443 38.78 0.71 -34.62
C ALA A 443 39.42 0.47 -36.00
#